data_AF-A0A2T0KHG8-F1
#
_entry.id   AF-A0A2T0KHG8-F1
#
_cell.length_a   1.000
_cell.length_b   1.000
_cell.length_c   1.000
_cell.angle_alpha   90.00
_cell.angle_beta   90.00
_cell.angle_gamma   90.00
#
_symmetry.space_group_name_H-M   'P 1'
#
loop_
_entity.id
_entity.type
_entity.pdbx_description
1 polymer ?
#
loop_
_entity_poly.entity_id
_entity_poly.type
_entity_poly.pdbx_seq_one_letter_code
_entity_poly.pdbx_strand_id
1 'polypeptide(L)'
;MRRGVGEATWRYRARVVVEAPADHVRSRLPIPVDVEELGEQRCAFSPGSDHPEMLALYPGMLGADFTVAGAPEVVAVLDRLADRYRRASDASHGRL
;
A
#
# COMPACT_ATOMS: atom_id res chain seq x y z
N MET A 1 20.72 -13.04 -14.64
CA MET A 1 19.32 -12.59 -14.44
C MET A 1 18.70 -13.42 -13.33
N ARG A 2 18.53 -12.82 -12.14
CA ARG A 2 17.86 -13.47 -11.01
C ARG A 2 16.36 -13.30 -11.21
N ARG A 3 15.65 -14.37 -11.55
CA ARG A 3 14.18 -14.43 -11.50
C ARG A 3 13.81 -14.33 -10.02
N GLY A 4 13.25 -13.19 -9.61
CA GLY A 4 12.71 -13.01 -8.27
C GLY A 4 11.61 -14.05 -8.06
N VAL A 5 11.81 -14.90 -7.06
CA VAL A 5 10.83 -15.89 -6.61
C VAL A 5 9.61 -15.11 -6.12
N GLY A 6 8.56 -15.04 -6.94
CA GLY A 6 7.35 -14.27 -6.62
C GLY A 6 6.65 -13.59 -7.81
N GLU A 7 7.12 -13.76 -9.04
CA GLU A 7 6.42 -13.33 -10.27
C GLU A 7 5.20 -14.23 -10.56
N ALA A 8 4.45 -14.57 -9.52
CA ALA A 8 3.11 -15.13 -9.66
C ALA A 8 2.24 -14.08 -10.37
N THR A 9 1.44 -14.53 -11.33
CA THR A 9 0.45 -13.76 -12.08
C THR A 9 -0.67 -13.29 -11.14
N TRP A 10 -0.35 -12.36 -10.25
CA TRP A 10 -1.33 -11.73 -9.38
C TRP A 10 -2.37 -11.00 -10.22
N ARG A 11 -3.64 -11.20 -9.91
CA ARG A 11 -4.76 -10.57 -10.64
C ARG A 11 -4.70 -9.03 -10.57
N TYR A 12 -4.25 -8.48 -9.45
CA TYR A 12 -4.12 -7.06 -9.22
C TYR A 12 -2.68 -6.70 -8.92
N ARG A 13 -2.20 -5.63 -9.55
CA ARG A 13 -0.89 -5.02 -9.31
C ARG A 13 -1.05 -3.51 -9.37
N ALA A 14 -0.34 -2.80 -8.51
CA ALA A 14 -0.32 -1.35 -8.53
C ALA A 14 1.10 -0.85 -8.27
N ARG A 15 1.44 0.33 -8.77
CA ARG A 15 2.64 1.04 -8.32
C ARG A 15 2.24 1.94 -7.15
N VAL A 16 2.90 1.76 -6.02
CA VAL A 16 2.70 2.58 -4.83
C VAL A 16 3.91 3.48 -4.66
N VAL A 17 3.69 4.79 -4.62
CA VAL A 17 4.73 5.77 -4.28
C VAL A 17 4.48 6.22 -2.85
N VAL A 18 5.50 6.16 -2.01
CA VAL A 18 5.42 6.49 -0.58
C VAL A 18 6.31 7.68 -0.31
N GLU A 19 5.79 8.64 0.44
CA GLU A 19 6.53 9.80 0.92
C GLU A 19 7.27 9.42 2.21
N ALA A 20 8.19 8.46 2.09
CA ALA A 20 9.11 7.98 3.12
C ALA A 20 10.38 7.35 2.51
N PRO A 21 11.48 7.21 3.27
CA PRO A 21 12.68 6.50 2.83
C PRO A 21 12.42 5.02 2.56
N ALA A 22 13.20 4.39 1.68
CA ALA A 22 13.01 2.98 1.34
C ALA A 22 13.16 2.03 2.54
N ASP A 23 14.08 2.31 3.47
CA ASP A 23 14.26 1.50 4.68
C ASP A 23 13.07 1.57 5.65
N HIS A 24 12.35 2.71 5.66
CA HIS A 24 11.10 2.84 6.41
C HIS A 24 10.03 1.86 5.89
N VAL A 25 9.94 1.73 4.56
CA VAL A 25 9.00 0.81 3.91
C VAL A 25 9.42 -0.65 4.09
N ARG A 26 10.69 -0.97 3.84
CA ARG A 26 11.23 -2.33 3.99
C ARG A 26 11.06 -2.89 5.41
N SER A 27 11.18 -2.04 6.44
CA SER A 27 11.06 -2.45 7.84
C SER A 27 9.61 -2.67 8.32
N ARG A 28 8.60 -2.21 7.57
CA ARG A 28 7.18 -2.27 7.98
C ARG A 28 6.34 -3.26 7.18
N LEU A 29 6.79 -3.65 5.99
CA LEU A 29 6.08 -4.63 5.20
C LEU A 29 6.30 -6.04 5.76
N PRO A 30 5.25 -6.86 5.86
CA PRO A 30 5.33 -8.22 6.42
C PRO A 30 6.00 -9.21 5.47
N ILE A 31 6.26 -8.80 4.24
CA ILE A 31 6.90 -9.60 3.20
C ILE A 31 8.03 -8.78 2.56
N PRO A 32 9.15 -9.43 2.16
CA PRO A 32 10.16 -8.77 1.36
C PRO A 32 9.57 -8.26 0.04
N VAL A 33 9.83 -7.00 -0.28
CA VAL A 33 9.48 -6.39 -1.57
C VAL A 33 10.68 -5.64 -2.13
N ASP A 34 10.78 -5.60 -3.45
CA ASP A 34 11.73 -4.71 -4.12
C ASP A 34 11.21 -3.27 -4.02
N VAL A 35 11.99 -2.41 -3.35
CA VAL A 35 11.70 -0.98 -3.17
C VAL A 35 12.69 -0.17 -3.99
N GLU A 36 12.17 0.61 -4.92
CA GLU A 36 12.87 1.58 -5.77
C GLU A 36 13.00 2.90 -5.01
N GLU A 37 14.23 3.41 -4.88
CA GLU A 37 14.49 4.71 -4.27
C GLU A 37 14.27 5.82 -5.30
N LEU A 38 13.40 6.79 -4.97
CA LEU A 38 13.08 7.95 -5.82
C LEU A 38 13.68 9.25 -5.25
N GLY A 39 14.31 9.18 -4.09
CA GLY A 39 14.92 10.27 -3.33
C GLY A 39 15.08 9.90 -1.86
N GLU A 40 15.68 10.79 -1.05
CA GLU A 40 15.96 10.53 0.37
C GLU A 40 14.69 10.25 1.20
N GLN A 41 13.57 10.90 0.87
CA GLN A 41 12.28 10.79 1.57
C GLN A 41 11.17 10.26 0.66
N ARG A 42 11.54 9.55 -0.42
CA ARG A 42 10.57 9.09 -1.40
C ARG A 42 10.99 7.78 -2.04
N CYS A 43 10.09 6.82 -2.06
CA CYS A 43 10.35 5.53 -2.69
C CYS A 43 9.09 4.98 -3.37
N ALA A 44 9.26 3.91 -4.13
CA ALA A 44 8.16 3.19 -4.74
C ALA A 44 8.34 1.68 -4.66
N PHE A 45 7.24 0.95 -4.62
CA PHE A 45 7.22 -0.50 -4.74
C PHE A 45 5.97 -0.93 -5.52
N SER A 46 5.97 -2.17 -6.02
CA SER A 46 4.87 -2.69 -6.84
C SER A 46 4.29 -3.97 -6.27
N PRO A 47 3.40 -3.88 -5.25
CA PRO A 47 2.77 -5.06 -4.67
C PRO A 47 1.80 -5.72 -5.67
N GLY A 48 1.67 -7.03 -5.54
CA GLY A 48 0.66 -7.83 -6.23
C GLY A 48 -0.24 -8.57 -5.23
N SER A 49 -1.49 -8.83 -5.62
CA SER A 49 -2.44 -9.63 -4.86
C SER A 49 -3.55 -10.17 -5.76
N ASP A 50 -4.19 -11.27 -5.39
CA ASP A 50 -5.43 -11.74 -6.04
C ASP A 50 -6.68 -11.00 -5.54
N HIS A 51 -6.53 -10.21 -4.47
CA HIS A 51 -7.59 -9.42 -3.85
C HIS A 51 -7.15 -7.95 -3.74
N PRO A 52 -7.92 -6.98 -4.29
CA PRO A 52 -7.54 -5.57 -4.24
C PRO A 52 -7.58 -5.02 -2.80
N GLU A 53 -8.40 -5.60 -1.91
CA GLU A 53 -8.44 -5.28 -0.48
C GLU A 53 -7.09 -5.50 0.19
N MET A 54 -6.47 -6.66 -0.05
CA MET A 54 -5.16 -6.98 0.52
C MET A 54 -4.07 -6.03 0.01
N LEU A 55 -4.14 -5.64 -1.28
CA LEU A 55 -3.20 -4.68 -1.84
C LEU A 55 -3.33 -3.32 -1.15
N ALA A 56 -4.55 -2.83 -0.92
CA ALA A 56 -4.80 -1.56 -0.26
C ALA A 56 -4.37 -1.54 1.22
N LEU A 57 -4.36 -2.70 1.90
CA LEU A 57 -3.94 -2.78 3.30
C LEU A 57 -2.43 -2.58 3.47
N TYR A 58 -1.58 -3.06 2.55
CA TYR A 58 -0.12 -2.96 2.72
C TYR A 58 0.38 -1.51 2.86
N PRO A 59 0.00 -0.56 1.98
CA PRO A 59 0.39 0.85 2.15
C PRO A 59 -0.17 1.47 3.43
N GLY A 60 -1.38 1.08 3.85
CA GLY A 60 -2.01 1.61 5.07
C GLY A 60 -1.23 1.32 6.36
N MET A 61 -0.42 0.26 6.38
CA MET A 61 0.43 -0.08 7.54
C MET A 61 1.72 0.73 7.62
N LEU A 62 2.08 1.47 6.56
CA LEU A 62 3.36 2.18 6.50
C LEU A 62 3.39 3.40 7.42
N GLY A 63 2.23 3.93 7.81
CA GLY A 63 2.14 5.16 8.60
C GLY A 63 2.78 6.37 7.91
N ALA A 64 2.74 6.39 6.57
CA ALA A 64 3.26 7.45 5.72
C ALA A 64 2.26 7.71 4.58
N ASP A 65 2.27 8.93 4.05
CA ASP A 65 1.45 9.26 2.89
C ASP A 65 1.92 8.49 1.66
N PHE A 66 0.96 8.10 0.82
CA PHE A 66 1.24 7.35 -0.39
C PHE A 66 0.24 7.67 -1.50
N THR A 67 0.64 7.38 -2.72
CA THR A 67 -0.21 7.42 -3.90
C THR A 67 -0.18 6.08 -4.63
N VAL A 68 -1.31 5.70 -5.24
CA VAL A 68 -1.45 4.47 -6.01
C VAL A 68 -1.67 4.84 -7.48
N ALA A 69 -0.83 4.28 -8.36
CA ALA A 69 -0.91 4.50 -9.80
C ALA A 69 -1.29 3.20 -10.54
N GLY A 70 -2.19 3.34 -11.51
CA GLY A 70 -2.51 2.27 -12.48
C GLY A 70 -3.43 1.15 -11.98
N ALA A 71 -4.17 1.35 -10.87
CA ALA A 71 -5.06 0.34 -10.31
C ALA A 71 -6.36 0.94 -9.75
N PRO A 72 -7.35 1.27 -10.62
CA PRO A 72 -8.59 1.93 -10.19
C PRO A 72 -9.40 1.10 -9.18
N GLU A 73 -9.32 -0.24 -9.22
CA GLU A 73 -9.98 -1.12 -8.25
C GLU A 73 -9.39 -0.96 -6.85
N VAL A 74 -8.07 -0.77 -6.75
CA VAL A 74 -7.39 -0.50 -5.48
C VAL A 74 -7.77 0.88 -4.97
N VAL A 75 -7.83 1.88 -5.85
CA VAL A 75 -8.30 3.24 -5.48
C VAL A 75 -9.73 3.18 -4.93
N ALA A 76 -10.63 2.43 -5.59
CA ALA A 76 -12.01 2.27 -5.10
C ALA A 76 -12.07 1.57 -3.73
N VAL A 77 -11.14 0.64 -3.44
CA VAL A 77 -11.01 0.07 -2.10
C VAL A 77 -10.53 1.13 -1.09
N LEU A 78 -9.54 1.95 -1.44
CA LEU A 78 -9.05 3.02 -0.57
C LEU A 78 -10.15 4.02 -0.21
N ASP A 79 -10.98 4.42 -1.17
CA ASP A 79 -12.14 5.30 -0.92
C ASP A 79 -13.11 4.67 0.10
N ARG A 80 -13.45 3.39 -0.11
CA ARG A 80 -14.32 2.63 0.82
C ARG A 80 -13.72 2.50 2.22
N LEU A 81 -12.41 2.30 2.33
CA LEU A 81 -11.70 2.22 3.61
C LEU A 81 -11.66 3.58 4.30
N ALA A 82 -11.34 4.65 3.58
CA ALA A 82 -11.32 6.02 4.10
C ALA A 82 -12.68 6.40 4.70
N ASP A 83 -13.77 6.14 3.96
CA ASP A 83 -15.12 6.39 4.44
C ASP A 83 -15.49 5.54 5.66
N ARG A 84 -15.07 4.27 5.69
CA ARG A 84 -15.29 3.37 6.82
C ARG A 84 -14.56 3.85 8.08
N TYR A 85 -13.30 4.24 7.94
CA TYR A 85 -12.48 4.72 9.05
C TYR A 85 -12.98 6.07 9.58
N ARG A 86 -13.42 6.97 8.69
CA ARG A 86 -14.08 8.22 9.10
C ARG A 86 -15.31 7.94 9.97
N ARG A 87 -16.24 7.11 9.48
CA ARG A 87 -17.44 6.73 10.26
C ARG A 87 -17.09 6.06 11.58
N ALA A 88 -16.06 5.23 11.62
CA ALA A 88 -15.61 4.57 12.85
C ALA A 88 -15.04 5.60 13.86
N SER A 89 -14.23 6.55 13.39
CA SER A 89 -13.68 7.62 14.23
C SER A 89 -14.80 8.49 14.81
N ASP A 90 -15.74 8.94 13.97
CA ASP A 90 -16.88 9.78 14.40
C ASP A 90 -17.73 9.05 15.45
N ALA A 91 -18.01 7.78 15.19
CA ALA A 91 -18.70 6.88 16.09
C ALA A 91 -17.99 6.74 17.45
N SER A 92 -16.68 6.58 17.46
CA SER A 92 -15.88 6.40 18.67
C SER A 92 -15.80 7.69 19.50
N HIS A 93 -15.71 8.86 18.85
CA HIS A 93 -15.74 10.14 19.55
C HIS A 93 -17.09 10.43 20.22
N GLY A 94 -18.19 9.88 19.70
CA GLY A 94 -19.54 10.05 20.26
C GLY A 94 -19.99 8.94 21.21
N ARG A 95 -19.17 7.91 21.45
CA ARG A 95 -19.53 6.72 22.24
C ARG A 95 -18.56 6.37 23.38
N LEU A 96 -17.54 7.20 23.61
CA LEU A 96 -16.70 7.23 24.82
C LEU A 96 -17.05 8.50 25.60
#